data_AF-A0A929UIE5-F1
#
_entry.id   AF-A0A929UIE5-F1
#
_cell.length_a   1.000
_cell.length_b   1.000
_cell.length_c   1.000
_cell.angle_alpha   90.00
_cell.angle_beta   90.00
_cell.angle_gamma   90.00
#
_symmetry.space_group_name_H-M   'P 1'
#
loop_
_entity.id
_entity.type
_entity.pdbx_description
1 polymer ?
#
loop_
_entity_poly.entity_id
_entity_poly.type
_entity_poly.pdbx_seq_one_letter_code
_entity_poly.pdbx_strand_id
1 'polypeptide(L)'
;MKKVITSIALGVGVAGLVGLAGATAYAATTATSELSQTINAGTLSTDIRDTGDAVVSNPTFAMGAVNVSTSAQTATGTFGEAGKRISVDNPGGANNGWTLTLNATTPGTGKWTSGSNTYQYNGNATTGQLTVNPAAGTLTSMVGSSTGITLGSQAAFSGTSPVTLISAAAGSDDVWRGYVTGVGLSQAIPAGQAAGTYTLPMTQTVTAV
;
A
#
# COMPACT_ATOMS: atom_id res chain seq x y z
N MET A 1 102.36 -5.37 -0.88
CA MET A 1 102.80 -6.65 -0.28
C MET A 1 103.63 -6.36 0.98
N LYS A 2 103.61 -7.26 1.97
CA LYS A 2 104.13 -7.20 3.36
C LYS A 2 103.08 -6.71 4.36
N LYS A 3 102.27 -7.58 4.98
CA LYS A 3 102.48 -8.62 6.02
C LYS A 3 102.71 -8.04 7.43
N VAL A 4 101.68 -8.12 8.30
CA VAL A 4 101.56 -9.01 9.51
C VAL A 4 101.95 -8.15 10.76
N ILE A 5 101.26 -8.05 11.92
CA ILE A 5 100.86 -9.01 13.00
C ILE A 5 99.94 -8.19 13.98
N THR A 6 98.74 -8.60 14.44
CA THR A 6 98.40 -9.46 15.63
C THR A 6 98.86 -8.78 16.97
N SER A 7 98.16 -8.69 18.10
CA SER A 7 96.85 -9.13 18.60
C SER A 7 96.72 -8.89 20.12
N ILE A 8 95.50 -8.52 20.57
CA ILE A 8 94.68 -9.17 21.64
C ILE A 8 95.18 -9.17 23.11
N ALA A 9 94.34 -8.66 24.02
CA ALA A 9 93.60 -9.42 25.05
C ALA A 9 92.85 -8.46 26.01
N LEU A 10 91.51 -8.38 25.92
CA LEU A 10 90.51 -9.07 26.76
C LEU A 10 90.37 -8.50 28.18
N GLY A 11 89.29 -7.74 28.39
CA GLY A 11 88.72 -7.43 29.69
C GLY A 11 87.22 -7.71 29.66
N VAL A 12 86.78 -8.65 30.49
CA VAL A 12 85.38 -9.11 30.64
C VAL A 12 84.60 -8.08 31.45
N GLY A 13 83.48 -7.60 30.90
CA GLY A 13 82.51 -6.74 31.58
C GLY A 13 81.10 -7.09 31.13
N VAL A 14 80.27 -7.53 32.09
CA VAL A 14 78.90 -8.01 31.91
C VAL A 14 77.95 -6.85 31.60
N ALA A 15 77.27 -6.90 30.46
CA ALA A 15 75.96 -6.28 30.26
C ALA A 15 75.19 -7.15 29.25
N GLY A 16 74.17 -7.85 29.73
CA GLY A 16 73.39 -8.77 28.93
C GLY A 16 72.65 -8.04 27.81
N LEU A 17 72.79 -8.54 26.59
CA LEU A 17 71.81 -8.33 25.53
C LEU A 17 71.35 -9.70 25.06
N VAL A 18 70.30 -10.11 25.76
CA VAL A 18 69.27 -11.06 25.38
C VAL A 18 69.12 -11.12 23.86
N GLY A 19 69.10 -12.33 23.31
CA GLY A 19 68.97 -12.55 21.88
C GLY A 19 67.82 -11.74 21.29
N LEU A 20 68.12 -10.90 20.31
CA LEU A 20 67.09 -10.45 19.39
C LEU A 20 66.85 -11.59 18.41
N ALA A 21 66.02 -12.55 18.83
CA ALA A 21 65.21 -13.28 17.87
C ALA A 21 64.56 -12.21 16.98
N GLY A 22 64.88 -12.23 15.68
CA GLY A 22 64.33 -11.28 14.73
C GLY A 22 62.81 -11.30 14.85
N ALA A 23 62.24 -10.26 15.46
CA ALA A 23 60.81 -10.09 15.47
C ALA A 23 60.43 -9.79 14.01
N THR A 24 59.86 -10.78 13.32
CA THR A 24 59.26 -10.57 12.01
C THR A 24 58.11 -9.58 12.21
N ALA A 25 58.34 -8.32 11.87
CA ALA A 25 57.29 -7.33 11.82
C ALA A 25 56.38 -7.69 10.64
N TYR A 26 55.21 -8.24 10.91
CA TYR A 26 54.18 -8.41 9.90
C TYR A 26 53.57 -7.02 9.65
N ALA A 27 53.91 -6.40 8.52
CA ALA A 27 53.21 -5.20 8.07
C ALA A 27 51.80 -5.61 7.66
N ALA A 28 50.79 -5.15 8.40
CA ALA A 28 49.40 -5.31 7.99
C ALA A 28 49.16 -4.41 6.76
N THR A 29 48.93 -4.99 5.60
CA THR A 29 48.46 -4.25 4.42
C THR A 29 46.94 -4.24 4.44
N THR A 30 46.35 -3.07 4.68
CA THR A 30 44.90 -2.87 4.60
C THR A 30 44.52 -2.44 3.19
N ALA A 31 43.52 -3.11 2.61
CA ALA A 31 42.85 -2.68 1.39
C ALA A 31 41.42 -2.28 1.76
N THR A 32 41.01 -1.07 1.37
CA THR A 32 39.63 -0.60 1.53
C THR A 32 38.87 -0.80 0.23
N SER A 33 37.59 -1.16 0.32
CA SER A 33 36.69 -1.29 -0.82
C SER A 33 35.38 -0.56 -0.52
N GLU A 34 34.68 -0.16 -1.58
CA GLU A 34 33.36 0.46 -1.52
C GLU A 34 32.35 -0.45 -2.23
N LEU A 35 31.17 -0.61 -1.63
CA LEU A 35 30.04 -1.32 -2.24
C LEU A 35 29.02 -0.28 -2.71
N SER A 36 28.59 -0.38 -3.97
CA SER A 36 27.53 0.47 -4.52
C SER A 36 26.22 -0.31 -4.64
N GLN A 37 25.12 0.33 -4.24
CA GLN A 37 23.76 -0.17 -4.40
C GLN A 37 22.87 0.92 -4.99
N THR A 38 22.07 0.55 -5.99
CA THR A 38 21.04 1.41 -6.57
C THR A 38 19.67 0.85 -6.22
N ILE A 39 18.80 1.69 -5.67
CA ILE A 39 17.39 1.38 -5.40
C ILE A 39 16.55 2.28 -6.30
N ASN A 40 15.74 1.65 -7.17
CA ASN A 40 14.84 2.37 -8.07
C ASN A 40 13.46 2.51 -7.44
N ALA A 41 12.72 3.54 -7.84
CA ALA A 41 11.31 3.66 -7.52
C ALA A 41 10.51 2.49 -8.11
N GLY A 42 9.48 2.06 -7.38
CA GLY A 42 8.51 1.10 -7.90
C GLY A 42 7.30 1.78 -8.55
N THR A 43 6.21 1.03 -8.72
CA THR A 43 4.99 1.50 -9.37
C THR A 43 3.86 1.71 -8.36
N LEU A 44 3.15 2.83 -8.50
CA LEU A 44 1.91 3.08 -7.77
C LEU A 44 0.87 2.01 -8.10
N SER A 45 0.30 1.36 -7.07
CA SER A 45 -0.64 0.26 -7.26
C SER A 45 -1.72 0.21 -6.17
N THR A 46 -2.81 -0.50 -6.46
CA THR A 46 -3.91 -0.74 -5.52
C THR A 46 -4.38 -2.19 -5.61
N ASP A 47 -4.73 -2.77 -4.46
CA ASP A 47 -5.23 -4.13 -4.33
C ASP A 47 -6.24 -4.24 -3.19
N ILE A 48 -6.98 -5.34 -3.14
CA ILE A 48 -7.75 -5.77 -1.97
C ILE A 48 -6.95 -6.86 -1.27
N ARG A 49 -6.61 -6.67 0.00
CA ARG A 49 -5.70 -7.56 0.73
C ARG A 49 -6.31 -8.10 2.01
N ASP A 50 -6.01 -9.36 2.34
CA ASP A 50 -6.44 -9.96 3.59
C ASP A 50 -5.62 -9.46 4.78
N THR A 51 -5.86 -9.99 5.99
CA THR A 51 -5.10 -9.61 7.20
C THR A 51 -3.63 -10.02 7.16
N GLY A 52 -3.28 -11.04 6.37
CA GLY A 52 -1.91 -11.51 6.12
C GLY A 52 -1.18 -10.75 5.01
N ASP A 53 -1.81 -9.70 4.45
CA ASP A 53 -1.28 -8.86 3.37
C ASP A 53 -1.21 -9.56 2.00
N ALA A 54 -1.89 -10.70 1.85
CA ALA A 54 -2.05 -11.37 0.57
C ALA A 54 -3.18 -10.74 -0.25
N VAL A 55 -3.03 -10.71 -1.58
CA VAL A 55 -4.07 -10.23 -2.49
C VAL A 55 -5.25 -11.19 -2.50
N VAL A 56 -6.45 -10.66 -2.26
CA VAL A 56 -7.70 -11.41 -2.29
C VAL A 56 -8.16 -11.55 -3.73
N SER A 57 -8.24 -12.79 -4.21
CA SER A 57 -8.80 -13.09 -5.53
C SER A 57 -10.33 -12.99 -5.51
N ASN A 58 -10.91 -12.28 -6.49
CA ASN A 58 -12.37 -12.10 -6.65
C ASN A 58 -13.09 -11.63 -5.37
N PRO A 59 -12.69 -10.49 -4.79
CA PRO A 59 -13.25 -10.01 -3.54
C PRO A 59 -14.73 -9.62 -3.71
N THR A 60 -15.57 -10.03 -2.75
CA THR A 60 -16.99 -9.67 -2.68
C THR A 60 -17.30 -8.91 -1.40
N PHE A 61 -18.14 -7.89 -1.47
CA PHE A 61 -18.63 -7.14 -0.31
C PHE A 61 -20.15 -7.27 -0.24
N ALA A 62 -20.67 -7.77 0.87
CA ALA A 62 -22.09 -8.01 1.05
C ALA A 62 -22.81 -6.72 1.48
N MET A 63 -24.01 -6.52 0.94
CA MET A 63 -25.00 -5.60 1.47
C MET A 63 -25.94 -6.37 2.41
N GLY A 64 -26.53 -5.69 3.39
CA GLY A 64 -27.54 -6.24 4.27
C GLY A 64 -28.75 -6.74 3.48
N ALA A 65 -29.28 -7.90 3.86
CA ALA A 65 -30.46 -8.47 3.22
C ALA A 65 -31.71 -7.65 3.54
N VAL A 66 -32.62 -7.54 2.57
CA VAL A 66 -33.96 -6.96 2.73
C VAL A 66 -35.01 -7.95 2.23
N ASN A 67 -36.22 -7.85 2.77
CA ASN A 67 -37.36 -8.62 2.27
C ASN A 67 -38.04 -7.89 1.12
N VAL A 68 -38.61 -8.64 0.17
CA VAL A 68 -39.44 -8.06 -0.91
C VAL A 68 -40.50 -7.15 -0.31
N SER A 69 -40.66 -5.96 -0.89
CA SER A 69 -41.54 -4.91 -0.39
C SER A 69 -42.15 -4.12 -1.54
N THR A 70 -43.38 -3.64 -1.35
CA THR A 70 -44.05 -2.68 -2.25
C THR A 70 -43.68 -1.24 -1.96
N SER A 71 -42.77 -1.00 -1.01
CA SER A 71 -42.18 0.30 -0.69
C SER A 71 -40.67 0.27 -0.91
N ALA A 72 -40.09 1.43 -1.25
CA ALA A 72 -38.64 1.56 -1.36
C ALA A 72 -37.94 1.22 -0.04
N GLN A 73 -36.74 0.67 -0.13
CA GLN A 73 -35.95 0.22 1.01
C GLN A 73 -34.53 0.74 0.91
N THR A 74 -33.76 0.58 1.99
CA THR A 74 -32.33 0.85 2.01
C THR A 74 -31.60 -0.36 2.57
N ALA A 75 -30.60 -0.85 1.84
CA ALA A 75 -29.65 -1.83 2.34
C ALA A 75 -28.31 -1.14 2.62
N THR A 76 -27.69 -1.46 3.74
CA THR A 76 -26.36 -0.94 4.12
C THR A 76 -25.30 -2.03 4.02
N GLY A 77 -24.05 -1.64 3.81
CA GLY A 77 -22.92 -2.56 3.77
C GLY A 77 -21.62 -1.85 4.10
N THR A 78 -20.52 -2.59 4.01
CA THR A 78 -19.18 -2.05 4.25
C THR A 78 -18.26 -2.45 3.11
N PHE A 79 -17.62 -1.45 2.52
CA PHE A 79 -16.52 -1.62 1.59
C PHE A 79 -15.20 -1.51 2.37
N GLY A 80 -14.37 -2.55 2.29
CA GLY A 80 -13.19 -2.67 3.12
C GLY A 80 -13.51 -3.24 4.52
N GLU A 81 -13.26 -4.52 4.74
CA GLU A 81 -13.31 -5.16 6.07
C GLU A 81 -11.95 -5.76 6.42
N ALA A 82 -11.75 -6.25 7.64
CA ALA A 82 -10.43 -6.69 8.11
C ALA A 82 -9.77 -7.71 7.16
N GLY A 83 -10.54 -8.65 6.60
CA GLY A 83 -10.07 -9.64 5.63
C GLY A 83 -10.10 -9.20 4.16
N LYS A 84 -10.49 -7.96 3.87
CA LYS A 84 -10.54 -7.37 2.51
C LYS A 84 -10.23 -5.88 2.59
N ARG A 85 -9.01 -5.53 2.98
CA ARG A 85 -8.51 -4.17 3.15
C ARG A 85 -8.26 -3.52 1.79
N ILE A 86 -8.73 -2.29 1.62
CA ILE A 86 -8.55 -1.54 0.37
C ILE A 86 -7.21 -0.84 0.41
N SER A 87 -6.21 -1.36 -0.31
CA SER A 87 -4.80 -0.98 -0.12
C SER A 87 -4.28 -0.14 -1.28
N VAL A 88 -3.36 0.78 -0.97
CA VAL A 88 -2.54 1.51 -1.95
C VAL A 88 -1.08 1.37 -1.55
N ASP A 89 -0.23 1.16 -2.56
CA ASP A 89 1.22 1.06 -2.42
C ASP A 89 1.87 2.05 -3.40
N ASN A 90 2.59 3.01 -2.85
CA ASN A 90 3.38 4.01 -3.57
C ASN A 90 4.85 3.88 -3.18
N PRO A 91 5.64 3.04 -3.85
CA PRO A 91 7.07 2.89 -3.60
C PRO A 91 7.90 3.96 -4.36
N GLY A 92 7.52 5.24 -4.29
CA GLY A 92 8.19 6.35 -4.99
C GLY A 92 7.76 6.56 -6.45
N GLY A 93 6.61 5.98 -6.84
CA GLY A 93 6.10 6.04 -8.22
C GLY A 93 5.24 7.27 -8.52
N ALA A 94 4.73 7.94 -7.48
CA ALA A 94 3.95 9.16 -7.57
C ALA A 94 4.38 10.16 -6.49
N ASN A 95 5.00 11.26 -6.91
CA ASN A 95 5.69 12.20 -6.00
C ASN A 95 5.01 13.58 -5.91
N ASN A 96 3.85 13.71 -6.53
CA ASN A 96 3.07 14.96 -6.54
C ASN A 96 1.63 14.72 -6.05
N GLY A 97 1.43 13.59 -5.38
CA GLY A 97 0.12 13.11 -4.92
C GLY A 97 -0.47 12.03 -5.81
N TRP A 98 -1.56 11.44 -5.32
CA TRP A 98 -2.32 10.40 -6.01
C TRP A 98 -3.74 10.34 -5.45
N THR A 99 -4.65 9.72 -6.20
CA THR A 99 -6.03 9.49 -5.76
C THR A 99 -6.41 8.04 -5.95
N LEU A 100 -7.10 7.46 -4.98
CA LEU A 100 -7.80 6.18 -5.10
C LEU A 100 -9.29 6.46 -5.27
N THR A 101 -9.89 5.88 -6.29
CA THR A 101 -11.30 6.08 -6.62
C THR A 101 -12.02 4.75 -6.82
N LEU A 102 -13.35 4.75 -6.63
CA LEU A 102 -14.25 3.61 -6.80
C LEU A 102 -15.36 3.97 -7.79
N ASN A 103 -15.65 3.08 -8.73
CA ASN A 103 -16.77 3.21 -9.64
C ASN A 103 -17.39 1.86 -9.98
N ALA A 104 -18.56 1.85 -10.61
CA ALA A 104 -19.04 0.65 -11.30
C ALA A 104 -18.07 0.28 -12.43
N THR A 105 -17.86 -1.01 -12.68
CA THR A 105 -16.97 -1.48 -13.76
C THR A 105 -17.41 -0.97 -15.13
N THR A 106 -18.72 -0.76 -15.31
CA THR A 106 -19.29 -0.07 -16.48
C THR A 106 -19.93 1.25 -16.02
N PRO A 107 -19.18 2.35 -15.94
CA PRO A 107 -19.71 3.63 -15.45
C PRO A 107 -20.93 4.10 -16.26
N GLY A 108 -21.94 4.60 -15.56
CA GLY A 108 -23.15 5.18 -16.17
C GLY A 108 -24.23 4.17 -16.54
N THR A 109 -23.86 2.97 -17.02
CA THR A 109 -24.82 1.96 -17.54
C THR A 109 -24.84 0.64 -16.78
N GLY A 110 -23.84 0.39 -15.91
CA GLY A 110 -23.85 -0.74 -14.99
C GLY A 110 -25.11 -0.75 -14.12
N LYS A 111 -25.55 -1.93 -13.70
CA LYS A 111 -26.75 -2.12 -12.88
C LYS A 111 -26.52 -3.20 -11.83
N TRP A 112 -27.29 -3.13 -10.76
CA TRP A 112 -27.52 -4.31 -9.92
C TRP A 112 -28.27 -5.34 -10.75
N THR A 113 -27.81 -6.58 -10.76
CA THR A 113 -28.37 -7.65 -11.61
C THR A 113 -28.58 -8.95 -10.84
N SER A 114 -29.75 -9.56 -11.04
CA SER A 114 -30.10 -10.91 -10.58
C SER A 114 -30.89 -11.61 -11.69
N GLY A 115 -30.21 -12.41 -12.53
CA GLY A 115 -30.81 -12.94 -13.76
C GLY A 115 -31.24 -11.80 -14.69
N SER A 116 -32.50 -11.80 -15.15
CA SER A 116 -33.06 -10.73 -15.98
C SER A 116 -33.49 -9.49 -15.17
N ASN A 117 -33.54 -9.57 -13.84
CA ASN A 117 -34.00 -8.48 -12.99
C ASN A 117 -32.86 -7.49 -12.75
N THR A 118 -33.13 -6.19 -12.91
CA THR A 118 -32.10 -5.14 -12.74
C THR A 118 -32.66 -3.88 -12.09
N TYR A 119 -31.81 -3.14 -11.38
CA TYR A 119 -32.10 -1.78 -10.93
C TYR A 119 -30.81 -0.93 -10.87
N GLN A 120 -30.97 0.39 -10.75
CA GLN A 120 -29.85 1.32 -10.91
C GLN A 120 -29.00 1.41 -9.64
N TYR A 121 -27.71 1.65 -9.83
CA TYR A 121 -26.81 2.09 -8.75
C TYR A 121 -26.63 3.62 -8.77
N ASN A 122 -26.97 4.29 -9.88
CA ASN A 122 -26.69 5.70 -10.12
C ASN A 122 -27.95 6.53 -10.45
N GLY A 123 -29.11 6.05 -10.02
CA GLY A 123 -30.38 6.75 -10.15
C GLY A 123 -30.63 7.66 -8.95
N ASN A 124 -31.77 7.48 -8.29
CA ASN A 124 -32.19 8.23 -7.10
C ASN A 124 -32.87 7.29 -6.08
N ALA A 125 -33.46 7.85 -5.02
CA ALA A 125 -34.11 7.07 -3.97
C ALA A 125 -35.23 6.12 -4.45
N THR A 126 -35.87 6.39 -5.60
CA THR A 126 -36.95 5.56 -6.14
C THR A 126 -36.51 4.60 -7.24
N THR A 127 -35.43 4.91 -7.95
CA THR A 127 -34.93 4.11 -9.08
C THR A 127 -33.67 3.30 -8.78
N GLY A 128 -33.08 3.56 -7.61
CA GLY A 128 -31.91 2.90 -7.07
C GLY A 128 -30.70 3.82 -7.10
N GLN A 129 -30.04 3.99 -5.95
CA GLN A 129 -28.87 4.85 -5.80
C GLN A 129 -27.94 4.28 -4.73
N LEU A 130 -26.68 4.07 -5.12
CA LEU A 130 -25.59 3.69 -4.25
C LEU A 130 -24.90 4.95 -3.75
N THR A 131 -24.77 5.05 -2.43
CA THR A 131 -23.98 6.05 -1.73
C THR A 131 -22.80 5.38 -1.07
N VAL A 132 -21.62 5.95 -1.29
CA VAL A 132 -20.35 5.52 -0.68
C VAL A 132 -19.94 6.60 0.31
N ASN A 133 -19.55 6.19 1.52
CA ASN A 133 -19.12 7.07 2.60
C ASN A 133 -17.69 6.74 3.04
N PRO A 134 -16.66 7.23 2.33
CA PRO A 134 -15.26 7.02 2.70
C PRO A 134 -14.91 7.67 4.05
N ALA A 135 -15.55 8.79 4.40
CA ALA A 135 -15.32 9.49 5.66
C ALA A 135 -15.70 8.68 6.92
N ALA A 136 -16.52 7.64 6.78
CA ALA A 136 -16.80 6.69 7.87
C ALA A 136 -15.68 5.65 8.06
N GLY A 137 -14.76 5.55 7.10
CA GLY A 137 -13.65 4.59 7.13
C GLY A 137 -12.54 4.98 8.10
N THR A 138 -11.58 4.08 8.23
CA THR A 138 -10.34 4.25 8.99
C THR A 138 -9.16 4.05 8.06
N LEU A 139 -8.32 5.08 7.94
CA LEU A 139 -7.06 5.03 7.20
C LEU A 139 -5.96 4.48 8.12
N THR A 140 -5.22 3.48 7.66
CA THR A 140 -4.08 2.91 8.36
C THR A 140 -2.83 2.99 7.49
N SER A 141 -1.77 3.61 8.01
CA SER A 141 -0.44 3.56 7.39
C SER A 141 0.32 2.33 7.86
N MET A 142 1.02 1.67 6.93
CA MET A 142 1.97 0.58 7.20
C MET A 142 3.41 1.04 6.97
N VAL A 143 3.62 1.91 5.98
CA VAL A 143 4.91 2.52 5.62
C VAL A 143 4.67 4.00 5.33
N GLY A 144 5.53 4.87 5.85
CA GLY A 144 5.39 6.32 5.72
C GLY A 144 4.35 6.91 6.67
N SER A 145 4.25 8.24 6.67
CA SER A 145 3.26 9.02 7.41
C SER A 145 1.95 9.15 6.63
N SER A 146 0.81 9.24 7.34
CA SER A 146 -0.47 9.63 6.73
C SER A 146 -0.63 11.15 6.57
N THR A 147 0.39 11.95 6.87
CA THR A 147 0.35 13.41 6.66
C THR A 147 0.08 13.73 5.19
N GLY A 148 -0.92 14.57 4.93
CA GLY A 148 -1.32 14.91 3.56
C GLY A 148 -2.13 13.82 2.84
N ILE A 149 -2.47 12.71 3.52
CA ILE A 149 -3.34 11.65 3.00
C ILE A 149 -4.67 11.66 3.74
N THR A 150 -5.77 11.81 3.01
CA THR A 150 -7.12 11.97 3.58
C THR A 150 -8.12 11.03 2.93
N LEU A 151 -9.15 10.67 3.70
CA LEU A 151 -10.32 9.96 3.17
C LEU A 151 -11.20 10.92 2.38
N GLY A 152 -11.87 10.38 1.35
CA GLY A 152 -12.86 11.13 0.60
C GLY A 152 -14.14 11.41 1.40
N SER A 153 -14.99 12.26 0.83
CA SER A 153 -16.30 12.60 1.41
C SER A 153 -17.39 11.64 0.93
N GLN A 154 -18.50 11.60 1.66
CA GLN A 154 -19.70 10.88 1.22
C GLN A 154 -20.18 11.40 -0.14
N ALA A 155 -20.45 10.47 -1.06
CA ALA A 155 -20.99 10.79 -2.37
C ALA A 155 -21.94 9.69 -2.86
N ALA A 156 -23.01 10.11 -3.50
CA ALA A 156 -23.95 9.22 -4.19
C ALA A 156 -23.62 9.18 -5.68
N PHE A 157 -23.73 8.00 -6.29
CA PHE A 157 -23.62 7.88 -7.73
C PHE A 157 -24.88 8.49 -8.40
N SER A 158 -24.66 9.36 -9.38
CA SER A 158 -25.71 10.02 -10.17
C SER A 158 -25.39 10.08 -11.68
N GLY A 159 -24.33 9.39 -12.10
CA GLY A 159 -23.82 9.43 -13.48
C GLY A 159 -22.62 8.49 -13.66
N THR A 160 -21.57 8.99 -14.29
CA THR A 160 -20.33 8.24 -14.58
C THR A 160 -19.18 8.57 -13.63
N SER A 161 -19.28 9.63 -12.83
CA SER A 161 -18.20 10.08 -11.95
C SER A 161 -17.89 9.04 -10.87
N PRO A 162 -16.61 8.74 -10.62
CA PRO A 162 -16.22 7.86 -9.54
C PRO A 162 -16.34 8.57 -8.19
N VAL A 163 -16.34 7.80 -7.10
CA VAL A 163 -16.20 8.31 -5.74
C VAL A 163 -14.75 8.20 -5.30
N THR A 164 -14.16 9.30 -4.85
CA THR A 164 -12.82 9.30 -4.25
C THR A 164 -12.86 8.60 -2.89
N LEU A 165 -12.02 7.59 -2.71
CA LEU A 165 -11.84 6.90 -1.44
C LEU A 165 -10.72 7.53 -0.61
N ILE A 166 -9.58 7.81 -1.25
CA ILE A 166 -8.38 8.36 -0.62
C ILE A 166 -7.77 9.40 -1.57
N SER A 167 -7.26 10.48 -1.01
CA SER A 167 -6.42 11.46 -1.71
C SER A 167 -5.11 11.67 -0.97
N ALA A 168 -4.01 11.68 -1.69
CA ALA A 168 -2.70 12.10 -1.22
C ALA A 168 -2.32 13.41 -1.92
N ALA A 169 -1.97 14.43 -1.13
CA ALA A 169 -1.52 15.72 -1.63
C ALA A 169 -0.05 15.68 -2.06
N ALA A 170 0.41 16.68 -2.82
CA ALA A 170 1.81 16.78 -3.27
C ALA A 170 2.85 16.80 -2.14
N GLY A 171 2.46 17.14 -0.90
CA GLY A 171 3.33 17.10 0.28
C GLY A 171 3.26 15.80 1.09
N SER A 172 2.55 14.76 0.62
CA SER A 172 2.56 13.44 1.26
C SER A 172 3.88 12.71 1.01
N ASP A 173 4.18 11.69 1.80
CA ASP A 173 5.36 10.85 1.57
C ASP A 173 5.32 10.17 0.19
N ASP A 174 6.43 10.29 -0.56
CA ASP A 174 6.63 9.65 -1.86
C ASP A 174 6.73 8.12 -1.74
N VAL A 175 7.21 7.63 -0.59
CA VAL A 175 7.25 6.20 -0.25
C VAL A 175 6.22 5.93 0.84
N TRP A 176 5.06 5.43 0.45
CA TRP A 176 3.94 5.19 1.34
C TRP A 176 3.20 3.90 1.01
N ARG A 177 2.75 3.19 2.04
CA ARG A 177 1.87 2.04 1.89
C ARG A 177 0.87 2.01 3.02
N GLY A 178 -0.39 1.74 2.68
CA GLY A 178 -1.45 1.66 3.67
C GLY A 178 -2.77 1.24 3.06
N TYR A 179 -3.82 1.31 3.87
CA TYR A 179 -5.14 0.86 3.48
C TYR A 179 -6.27 1.60 4.19
N VAL A 180 -7.46 1.51 3.62
CA VAL A 180 -8.72 1.90 4.25
C VAL A 180 -9.61 0.68 4.52
N THR A 181 -10.27 0.71 5.67
CA THR A 181 -11.37 -0.21 6.04
C THR A 181 -12.57 0.59 6.55
N GLY A 182 -13.76 0.01 6.56
CA GLY A 182 -14.94 0.62 7.16
C GLY A 182 -15.63 1.67 6.29
N VAL A 183 -15.36 1.72 4.97
CA VAL A 183 -16.08 2.64 4.07
C VAL A 183 -17.54 2.23 4.04
N GLY A 184 -18.43 3.14 4.43
CA GLY A 184 -19.86 2.84 4.51
C GLY A 184 -20.50 2.76 3.12
N LEU A 185 -21.38 1.79 2.91
CA LEU A 185 -22.23 1.68 1.72
C LEU A 185 -23.70 1.80 2.11
N SER A 186 -24.47 2.49 1.29
CA SER A 186 -25.93 2.59 1.41
C SER A 186 -26.56 2.54 0.03
N GLN A 187 -27.41 1.55 -0.23
CA GLN A 187 -28.11 1.38 -1.49
C GLN A 187 -29.60 1.58 -1.28
N ALA A 188 -30.17 2.58 -1.96
CA ALA A 188 -31.62 2.68 -2.13
C ALA A 188 -32.11 1.58 -3.07
N ILE A 189 -33.11 0.81 -2.67
CA ILE A 189 -33.69 -0.29 -3.43
C ILE A 189 -35.11 0.13 -3.84
N PRO A 190 -35.44 0.15 -5.14
CA PRO A 190 -36.79 0.47 -5.58
C PRO A 190 -37.85 -0.47 -5.00
N ALA A 191 -39.09 0.00 -4.89
CA ALA A 191 -40.21 -0.87 -4.57
C ALA A 191 -40.36 -2.00 -5.61
N GLY A 192 -40.84 -3.17 -5.17
CA GLY A 192 -41.24 -4.26 -6.06
C GLY A 192 -40.09 -5.04 -6.70
N GLN A 193 -38.84 -4.90 -6.22
CA GLN A 193 -37.76 -5.77 -6.68
C GLN A 193 -38.07 -7.24 -6.36
N ALA A 194 -37.87 -8.11 -7.34
CA ALA A 194 -38.03 -9.54 -7.18
C ALA A 194 -37.00 -10.09 -6.17
N ALA A 195 -37.34 -11.21 -5.53
CA ALA A 195 -36.36 -11.91 -4.70
C ALA A 195 -35.18 -12.41 -5.56
N GLY A 196 -33.96 -12.26 -5.05
CA GLY A 196 -32.75 -12.71 -5.74
C GLY A 196 -31.47 -12.15 -5.11
N THR A 197 -30.34 -12.66 -5.58
CA THR A 197 -29.01 -12.14 -5.21
C THR A 197 -28.56 -11.17 -6.29
N TYR A 198 -28.71 -9.88 -6.03
CA TYR A 198 -28.28 -8.84 -6.95
C TYR A 198 -26.79 -8.56 -6.78
N THR A 199 -26.07 -8.46 -7.90
CA THR A 199 -24.65 -8.09 -7.90
C THR A 199 -24.40 -6.87 -8.76
N LEU A 200 -23.42 -6.05 -8.36
CA LEU A 200 -22.91 -4.90 -9.09
C LEU A 200 -21.38 -4.99 -9.15
N PRO A 201 -20.79 -5.19 -10.33
CA PRO A 201 -19.33 -5.13 -10.50
C PRO A 201 -18.80 -3.72 -10.25
N MET A 202 -17.76 -3.62 -9.43
CA MET A 202 -17.10 -2.37 -9.07
C MET A 202 -15.60 -2.45 -9.34
N THR A 203 -15.00 -1.32 -9.71
CA THR A 203 -13.58 -1.20 -10.02
C THR A 203 -12.96 -0.07 -9.19
N GLN A 204 -11.77 -0.35 -8.67
CA GLN A 204 -10.94 0.64 -7.99
C GLN A 204 -9.82 1.09 -8.92
N THR A 205 -9.52 2.38 -8.91
CA THR A 205 -8.45 2.95 -9.73
C THR A 205 -7.61 3.88 -8.88
N VAL A 206 -6.30 3.64 -8.85
CA VAL A 206 -5.33 4.57 -8.28
C VAL A 206 -4.62 5.32 -9.41
N THR A 207 -4.50 6.63 -9.28
CA THR A 207 -3.95 7.50 -10.33
C THR A 207 -3.03 8.54 -9.70
N ALA A 208 -1.82 8.70 -10.24
CA ALA A 208 -0.91 9.79 -9.87
C ALA A 208 -1.47 11.15 -10.33
N VAL A 209 -1.16 12.22 -9.59
CA VAL A 209 -1.61 13.60 -9.86
C VAL A 209 -0.54 14.41 -10.58
#